data_AF-A0A1Y4G3L7-F1
#
_entry.id   AF-A0A1Y4G3L7-F1
#
_cell.length_a   1.000
_cell.length_b   1.000
_cell.length_c   1.000
_cell.angle_alpha   90.00
_cell.angle_beta   90.00
_cell.angle_gamma   90.00
#
_symmetry.space_group_name_H-M   'P 1'
#
loop_
_entity.id
_entity.type
_entity.pdbx_description
1 polymer ?
#
loop_
_entity_poly.entity_id
_entity_poly.type
_entity_poly.pdbx_seq_one_letter_code
_entity_poly.pdbx_strand_id
1 'polypeptide(L)'
;MVINDFVAAMQNKDHKALAACFTEDCRLVDYCPSMVKRQNTFLYGRNAIEMSFHNKFMFGGFAMRDPRIANERTVNFYADYNGTVIHALAQIENCNDGVCSLDDSLIKELVIRPA
;
A
#
# COMPACT_ATOMS: atom_id res chain seq x y z
N MET A 1 7.24 -10.63 -8.68
CA MET A 1 7.54 -10.03 -7.35
C MET A 1 6.39 -9.15 -6.91
N VAL A 2 5.79 -9.48 -5.77
CA VAL A 2 4.58 -8.81 -5.26
C VAL A 2 4.71 -7.30 -5.06
N ILE A 3 5.91 -6.78 -4.80
CA ILE A 3 6.12 -5.33 -4.69
C ILE A 3 5.90 -4.58 -6.02
N ASN A 4 6.25 -5.20 -7.15
CA ASN A 4 6.01 -4.59 -8.46
C ASN A 4 4.50 -4.53 -8.75
N ASP A 5 3.77 -5.60 -8.43
CA ASP A 5 2.32 -5.68 -8.60
C ASP A 5 1.60 -4.68 -7.68
N PHE A 6 2.08 -4.55 -6.43
CA PHE A 6 1.60 -3.53 -5.49
C PHE A 6 1.78 -2.12 -6.05
N VAL A 7 2.97 -1.79 -6.55
CA VAL A 7 3.26 -0.46 -7.13
C VAL A 7 2.38 -0.20 -8.37
N ALA A 8 2.29 -1.18 -9.28
CA ALA A 8 1.49 -1.08 -10.48
C ALA A 8 0.01 -0.85 -10.15
N ALA A 9 -0.55 -1.62 -9.21
CA ALA A 9 -1.94 -1.47 -8.78
C ALA A 9 -2.19 -0.10 -8.13
N MET A 10 -1.26 0.39 -7.30
CA MET A 10 -1.35 1.70 -6.66
C MET A 10 -1.29 2.86 -7.66
N GLN A 11 -0.41 2.79 -8.67
CA GLN A 11 -0.31 3.81 -9.71
C GLN A 11 -1.54 3.81 -10.64
N ASN A 12 -2.03 2.62 -11.00
CA ASN A 12 -3.20 2.46 -11.85
C ASN A 12 -4.53 2.71 -11.13
N LYS A 13 -4.48 2.97 -9.81
CA LYS A 13 -5.67 3.10 -8.95
C LYS A 13 -6.60 1.89 -9.04
N ASP A 14 -6.01 0.71 -9.24
CA ASP A 14 -6.73 -0.55 -9.34
C ASP A 14 -6.82 -1.20 -7.95
N HIS A 15 -7.92 -0.91 -7.26
CA HIS A 15 -8.16 -1.44 -5.92
C HIS A 15 -8.34 -2.97 -5.89
N LYS A 16 -8.76 -3.60 -6.99
CA LYS A 16 -8.94 -5.06 -7.05
C LYS A 16 -7.60 -5.76 -7.23
N ALA A 17 -6.77 -5.28 -8.16
CA ALA A 17 -5.41 -5.77 -8.32
C ALA A 17 -4.58 -5.51 -7.06
N LEU A 18 -4.78 -4.36 -6.41
CA LEU A 18 -4.11 -4.04 -5.14
C LEU A 18 -4.48 -5.07 -4.07
N ALA A 19 -5.77 -5.35 -3.89
CA ALA A 19 -6.21 -6.33 -2.90
C ALA A 19 -5.71 -7.75 -3.22
N ALA A 20 -5.59 -8.11 -4.51
CA ALA A 20 -5.04 -9.40 -4.93
C ALA A 20 -3.57 -9.61 -4.51
N CYS A 21 -2.82 -8.54 -4.23
CA CYS A 21 -1.45 -8.63 -3.72
C CYS A 21 -1.35 -9.14 -2.27
N PHE A 22 -2.48 -9.21 -1.54
CA PHE A 22 -2.49 -9.53 -0.10
C PHE A 22 -3.07 -10.91 0.20
N THR A 23 -2.69 -11.51 1.33
CA THR A 23 -3.36 -12.68 1.91
C THR A 23 -4.76 -12.32 2.44
N GLU A 24 -5.60 -13.31 2.68
CA GLU A 24 -6.96 -13.07 3.20
C GLU A 24 -6.92 -12.46 4.62
N ASP A 25 -5.99 -12.91 5.47
CA ASP A 25 -5.75 -12.51 6.86
C ASP A 25 -4.73 -11.36 7.01
N CYS A 26 -4.50 -10.58 5.95
CA CYS A 26 -3.47 -9.56 5.92
C CYS A 26 -3.76 -8.35 6.82
N ARG A 27 -2.76 -7.49 6.99
CA ARG A 27 -2.92 -6.15 7.55
C ARG A 27 -2.13 -5.10 6.77
N LEU A 28 -2.72 -3.91 6.65
CA LEU A 28 -2.08 -2.72 6.12
C LEU A 28 -2.24 -1.57 7.12
N VAL A 29 -1.13 -0.98 7.51
CA VAL A 29 -1.12 0.18 8.40
C VAL A 29 -0.53 1.37 7.67
N ASP A 30 -1.26 2.49 7.64
CA ASP A 30 -0.82 3.74 7.04
C ASP A 30 -0.80 4.86 8.09
N TYR A 31 0.42 5.28 8.44
CA TYR A 31 0.70 6.33 9.40
C TYR A 31 0.79 7.73 8.76
N CYS A 32 0.85 7.84 7.44
CA CYS A 32 1.00 9.13 6.76
C CYS A 32 -0.15 10.12 7.01
N PRO A 33 -1.44 9.69 7.14
CA PRO A 33 -2.53 10.61 7.45
C PRO A 33 -2.32 11.47 8.71
N SER A 34 -1.57 10.98 9.71
CA SER A 34 -1.26 11.78 10.91
C SER A 34 -0.48 13.06 10.62
N MET A 35 0.35 13.06 9.57
CA MET A 35 1.10 14.25 9.13
C MET A 35 0.19 15.40 8.68
N VAL A 36 -1.06 15.09 8.36
CA VAL A 36 -2.09 16.06 7.94
C VAL A 36 -3.25 16.12 8.94
N LYS A 37 -2.98 15.78 10.20
CA LYS A 37 -3.96 15.79 11.32
C LYS A 37 -5.19 14.92 11.05
N ARG A 38 -5.05 13.87 10.24
CA ARG A 38 -6.07 12.84 10.01
C ARG A 38 -5.73 11.59 10.81
N GLN A 39 -6.71 10.73 11.04
CA GLN A 39 -6.49 9.46 11.72
C GLN A 39 -5.68 8.50 10.84
N ASN A 40 -4.76 7.77 11.45
CA ASN A 40 -4.03 6.69 10.80
C ASN A 40 -5.01 5.63 10.27
N THR A 41 -4.66 5.00 9.16
CA THR A 41 -5.50 3.93 8.61
C THR A 41 -4.97 2.59 9.10
N PHE A 42 -5.84 1.78 9.70
CA PHE A 42 -5.54 0.39 10.07
C PHE A 42 -6.55 -0.51 9.37
N LEU A 43 -6.09 -1.31 8.41
CA LEU A 43 -6.92 -2.21 7.62
C LEU A 43 -6.54 -3.65 7.94
N TYR A 44 -7.56 -4.46 8.22
CA TYR A 44 -7.41 -5.89 8.53
C TYR A 44 -8.26 -6.68 7.54
N GLY A 45 -7.61 -7.61 6.85
CA GLY A 45 -8.20 -8.46 5.84
C GLY A 45 -8.25 -7.83 4.45
N ARG A 46 -8.15 -8.70 3.43
CA ARG A 46 -8.09 -8.32 2.01
C ARG A 46 -9.25 -7.42 1.58
N ASN A 47 -10.47 -7.74 2.01
CA ASN A 47 -11.68 -7.01 1.63
C ASN A 47 -11.70 -5.59 2.21
N ALA A 48 -11.13 -5.38 3.41
CA ALA A 48 -11.02 -4.05 3.99
C ALA A 48 -10.04 -3.17 3.20
N ILE A 49 -8.94 -3.76 2.70
CA ILE A 49 -8.01 -3.09 1.79
C ILE A 49 -8.71 -2.71 0.49
N GLU A 50 -9.37 -3.67 -0.16
CA GLU A 50 -10.10 -3.42 -1.41
C GLU A 50 -11.09 -2.25 -1.27
N MET A 51 -11.98 -2.31 -0.28
CA MET A 51 -13.03 -1.30 -0.09
C MET A 51 -12.46 0.06 0.33
N SER A 52 -11.43 0.08 1.18
CA SER A 52 -10.78 1.33 1.58
C SER A 52 -10.13 2.01 0.38
N PHE A 53 -9.39 1.26 -0.43
CA PHE A 53 -8.70 1.81 -1.59
C PHE A 53 -9.63 2.12 -2.76
N HIS A 54 -10.74 1.41 -2.91
CA HIS A 54 -11.82 1.82 -3.82
C HIS A 54 -12.26 3.26 -3.52
N ASN A 55 -12.56 3.54 -2.25
CA ASN A 55 -12.95 4.88 -1.81
C ASN A 55 -11.81 5.90 -1.96
N LYS A 56 -10.58 5.55 -1.54
CA LYS A 56 -9.42 6.45 -1.65
C LYS A 56 -9.12 6.84 -3.09
N PHE A 57 -9.20 5.89 -4.02
CA PHE A 57 -8.91 6.11 -5.44
C PHE A 57 -10.01 6.87 -6.16
N MET A 58 -11.28 6.51 -5.93
CA MET A 58 -12.43 7.10 -6.65
C MET A 58 -12.84 8.46 -6.09
N PHE A 59 -12.87 8.61 -4.77
CA PHE A 59 -13.44 9.79 -4.11
C PHE A 59 -12.43 10.54 -3.24
N GLY A 60 -11.47 9.81 -2.64
CA GLY A 60 -10.50 10.36 -1.70
C GLY A 60 -9.34 11.13 -2.34
N GLY A 61 -9.25 11.14 -3.67
CA GLY A 61 -8.19 11.83 -4.41
C GLY A 61 -6.78 11.28 -4.13
N PHE A 62 -6.67 10.04 -3.62
CA PHE A 62 -5.38 9.45 -3.31
C PHE A 62 -4.62 9.09 -4.59
N ALA A 63 -3.32 9.40 -4.62
CA ALA A 63 -2.42 8.96 -5.69
C ALA A 63 -1.02 8.64 -5.15
N MET A 64 -0.43 7.56 -5.69
CA MET A 64 1.00 7.27 -5.54
C MET A 64 1.77 7.96 -6.67
N ARG A 65 2.70 8.85 -6.31
CA ARG A 65 3.54 9.60 -7.26
C ARG A 65 5.01 9.18 -7.13
N ASP A 66 5.69 9.11 -8.27
CA ASP A 66 7.13 8.80 -8.42
C ASP A 66 7.65 7.66 -7.52
N PRO A 67 7.06 6.44 -7.59
CA PRO A 67 7.52 5.33 -6.80
C PRO A 67 8.94 4.90 -7.21
N ARG A 68 9.79 4.65 -6.21
CA ARG A 68 11.15 4.14 -6.33
C ARG A 68 11.30 2.93 -5.45
N ILE A 69 11.33 1.76 -6.09
CA ILE A 69 11.56 0.48 -5.41
C ILE A 69 13.01 0.46 -4.92
N ALA A 70 13.20 0.38 -3.61
CA ALA A 70 14.51 0.35 -2.97
C ALA A 70 15.06 -1.08 -2.90
N ASN A 71 14.19 -2.06 -2.71
CA ASN A 71 14.48 -3.50 -2.68
C ASN A 71 13.18 -4.29 -2.85
N GLU A 72 13.24 -5.61 -2.71
CA GLU A 72 12.09 -6.53 -2.88
C GLU A 72 10.92 -6.30 -1.90
N ARG A 73 11.12 -5.52 -0.83
CA ARG A 73 10.13 -5.27 0.24
C ARG A 73 9.84 -3.80 0.49
N THR A 74 10.56 -2.88 -0.12
CA THR A 74 10.48 -1.46 0.21
C THR A 74 10.35 -0.60 -1.03
N VAL A 75 9.37 0.31 -1.02
CA VAL A 75 9.20 1.34 -2.04
C VAL A 75 9.06 2.70 -1.37
N ASN A 76 9.84 3.67 -1.86
CA ASN A 76 9.68 5.08 -1.52
C ASN A 76 8.78 5.73 -2.56
N PHE A 77 7.87 6.60 -2.15
CA PHE A 77 6.98 7.30 -3.06
C PHE A 77 6.45 8.58 -2.42
N TYR A 78 5.82 9.43 -3.23
CA TYR A 78 5.07 10.57 -2.73
C TYR A 78 3.58 10.21 -2.68
N ALA A 79 3.04 10.11 -1.47
CA ALA A 79 1.63 9.88 -1.20
C ALA A 79 0.88 11.21 -1.30
N ASP A 80 0.01 11.34 -2.29
CA ASP A 80 -0.85 12.50 -2.47
C ASP A 80 -2.22 12.22 -1.87
N TYR A 81 -2.59 12.92 -0.80
CA TYR A 81 -3.89 12.86 -0.15
C TYR A 81 -4.75 14.05 -0.58
N ASN A 82 -5.18 14.08 -1.85
CA ASN A 82 -6.01 15.14 -2.43
C ASN A 82 -5.37 16.53 -2.36
N GLY A 83 -4.16 16.66 -2.88
CA GLY A 83 -3.37 17.89 -2.96
C GLY A 83 -2.34 18.05 -1.85
N THR A 84 -2.42 17.26 -0.77
CA THR A 84 -1.40 17.26 0.28
C THR A 84 -0.43 16.10 0.07
N VAL A 85 0.80 16.42 -0.29
CA VAL A 85 1.83 15.44 -0.66
C VAL A 85 2.75 15.15 0.52
N ILE A 86 2.94 13.87 0.81
CA ILE A 86 3.80 13.36 1.87
C ILE A 86 4.82 12.40 1.25
N HIS A 87 6.10 12.56 1.61
CA HIS A 87 7.10 11.55 1.28
C HIS A 87 6.89 10.33 2.17
N ALA A 88 6.64 9.18 1.56
CA ALA A 88 6.22 7.96 2.23
C ALA A 88 7.10 6.78 1.83
N LEU A 89 7.28 5.86 2.77
CA LEU A 89 7.92 4.58 2.59
C LEU A 89 6.91 3.48 2.92
N ALA A 90 6.63 2.62 1.94
CA ALA A 90 5.88 1.38 2.16
C ALA A 90 6.87 0.22 2.29
N GLN A 91 6.73 -0.52 3.38
CA GLN A 91 7.57 -1.66 3.74
C GLN A 91 6.71 -2.89 3.96
N ILE A 92 7.02 -3.96 3.24
CA ILE A 92 6.43 -5.29 3.43
C ILE A 92 7.17 -5.95 4.59
N GLU A 93 6.49 -6.07 5.73
CA GLU A 93 7.05 -6.73 6.91
C GLU A 93 7.02 -8.24 6.78
N ASN A 94 5.96 -8.78 6.17
CA ASN A 94 5.76 -10.22 6.06
C ASN A 94 4.96 -10.63 4.81
N CYS A 95 5.24 -11.83 4.31
CA CYS A 95 4.52 -12.50 3.23
C CYS A 95 4.09 -13.91 3.66
N ASN A 96 3.17 -14.51 2.92
CA ASN A 96 2.75 -15.91 3.12
C ASN A 96 3.92 -16.91 3.13
N ASP A 97 4.95 -16.67 2.32
CA ASP A 97 6.13 -17.52 2.14
C ASP A 97 7.36 -17.09 2.96
N GLY A 98 7.30 -15.92 3.61
CA GLY A 98 8.41 -15.33 4.34
C GLY A 98 9.53 -14.72 3.49
N VAL A 99 9.51 -14.87 2.16
CA VAL A 99 10.59 -14.39 1.25
C VAL A 99 10.15 -13.15 0.46
N CYS A 100 8.87 -13.05 0.09
CA CYS A 100 8.27 -11.92 -0.65
C CYS A 100 8.77 -11.70 -2.10
N SER A 101 9.62 -12.59 -2.61
CA SER A 101 10.27 -12.47 -3.92
C SER A 101 9.82 -13.51 -4.94
N LEU A 102 8.98 -14.46 -4.55
CA LEU A 102 8.39 -15.46 -5.44
C LEU A 102 7.23 -14.84 -6.24
N ASP A 103 6.84 -15.51 -7.33
CA ASP A 103 5.76 -15.04 -8.20
C ASP A 103 4.37 -15.18 -7.55
N ASP A 104 4.21 -16.09 -6.60
CA ASP A 104 2.99 -16.33 -5.82
C ASP A 104 3.06 -15.78 -4.39
N SER A 105 4.09 -14.98 -4.09
CA SER A 105 4.20 -14.26 -2.83
C SER A 105 2.98 -13.34 -2.64
N LEU A 106 2.36 -13.42 -1.47
CA LEU A 106 1.28 -12.53 -1.06
C LEU A 106 1.64 -11.79 0.22
N ILE A 107 1.35 -10.49 0.25
CA ILE A 107 1.62 -9.62 1.39
C ILE A 107 0.71 -10.01 2.56
N LYS A 108 1.33 -10.33 3.70
CA LYS A 108 0.63 -10.55 4.97
C LYS A 108 0.61 -9.29 5.83
N GLU A 109 1.68 -8.50 5.79
CA GLU A 109 1.79 -7.27 6.56
C GLU A 109 2.53 -6.19 5.78
N LEU A 110 1.88 -5.03 5.63
CA LEU A 110 2.46 -3.83 5.02
C LEU A 110 2.32 -2.64 5.97
N VAL A 111 3.41 -1.89 6.14
CA VAL A 111 3.43 -0.64 6.87
C VAL A 111 3.83 0.50 5.94
N ILE A 112 3.02 1.56 5.91
CA ILE A 112 3.29 2.82 5.22
C ILE A 112 3.55 3.88 6.29
N ARG A 113 4.70 4.54 6.21
CA ARG A 113 5.12 5.58 7.15
C ARG A 113 5.73 6.78 6.42
N PRO A 114 5.72 7.98 7.03
CA PRO A 114 6.53 9.09 6.54
C PRO A 114 8.00 8.67 6.44
N ALA A 115 8.63 9.02 5.33
CA ALA A 115 10.03 8.68 5.02
C ALA A 115 11.00 9.76 5.52
#